data_AF-A0A524IXP7-F1
#
_entry.id   AF-A0A524IXP7-F1
#
_cell.length_a   1.000
_cell.length_b   1.000
_cell.length_c   1.000
_cell.angle_alpha   90.00
_cell.angle_beta   90.00
_cell.angle_gamma   90.00
#
_symmetry.space_group_name_H-M   'P 1'
#
loop_
_entity.id
_entity.type
_entity.pdbx_description
1 polymer ?
#
loop_
_entity_poly.entity_id
_entity_poly.type
_entity_poly.pdbx_seq_one_letter_code
_entity_poly.pdbx_strand_id
1 'polypeptide(L)'
;MTAEARVLKRPSVWARVAGLGSIYGKTVRDSRRAALVVGGVAALFMIGTGAPYGFAPEFSTFELRRAFIAGLTALPPALRGLLGEPINLETMGGFLSWRVGNTLPIVLGLWPVLALSGTLAGEAAKGSLDLLAATPQSRRTIALEKLAGHVTMVVFAMLILATTIWVVGAAFGSLPGD
;
A
#
# COMPACT_ATOMS: atom_id res chain seq x y z
N MET A 1 -10.58 50.10 -21.60
CA MET A 1 -10.21 48.68 -21.38
C MET A 1 -11.39 47.98 -20.73
N THR A 2 -12.21 47.27 -21.50
CA THR A 2 -13.33 46.47 -20.97
C THR A 2 -12.79 45.11 -20.56
N ALA A 3 -12.82 44.82 -19.26
CA ALA A 3 -12.52 43.50 -18.74
C ALA A 3 -13.63 42.54 -19.19
N GLU A 4 -13.36 41.68 -20.17
CA GLU A 4 -14.24 40.56 -20.49
C GLU A 4 -14.36 39.68 -19.25
N ALA A 5 -15.58 39.59 -18.71
CA ALA A 5 -15.92 38.64 -17.66
C ALA A 5 -15.76 37.23 -18.24
N ARG A 6 -14.61 36.60 -17.97
CA ARG A 6 -14.32 35.24 -18.40
C ARG A 6 -15.29 34.29 -17.68
N VAL A 7 -16.38 33.90 -18.35
CA VAL A 7 -17.38 32.98 -17.82
C VAL A 7 -16.71 31.63 -17.52
N LEU A 8 -16.67 31.26 -16.23
CA LEU A 8 -16.15 29.96 -15.80
C LEU A 8 -17.06 28.86 -16.34
N LYS A 9 -16.58 28.12 -17.35
CA LYS A 9 -17.29 26.96 -17.89
C LYS A 9 -17.31 25.83 -16.85
N ARG A 10 -18.46 25.15 -16.72
CA ARG A 10 -18.57 23.93 -15.92
C ARG A 10 -17.57 22.88 -16.42
N PRO A 11 -16.88 22.16 -15.52
CA PRO A 11 -15.96 21.11 -15.94
C PRO A 11 -16.70 20.04 -16.73
N SER A 12 -16.08 19.61 -17.85
CA SER A 12 -16.61 18.54 -18.72
C SER A 12 -16.72 17.22 -17.97
N VAL A 13 -17.47 16.26 -18.53
CA VAL A 13 -17.61 14.91 -17.94
C VAL A 13 -16.25 14.27 -17.71
N TRP A 14 -15.34 14.36 -18.69
CA TRP A 14 -13.97 13.86 -18.57
C TRP A 14 -13.14 14.60 -17.51
N ALA A 15 -13.34 15.91 -17.35
CA ALA A 15 -12.70 16.66 -16.28
C ALA A 15 -13.18 16.14 -14.91
N ARG A 16 -14.48 15.90 -14.74
CA ARG A 16 -15.06 15.34 -13.51
C ARG A 16 -14.57 13.93 -13.21
N VAL A 17 -14.49 13.07 -14.22
CA VAL A 17 -13.89 11.72 -14.11
C VAL A 17 -12.42 11.79 -13.75
N ALA A 18 -11.67 12.75 -14.32
CA ALA A 18 -10.29 13.02 -13.93
C ALA A 18 -10.18 13.62 -12.51
N GLY A 19 -11.30 13.87 -11.82
CA GLY A 19 -11.42 14.40 -10.46
C GLY A 19 -11.53 15.93 -10.37
N LEU A 20 -11.75 16.62 -11.48
CA LEU A 20 -11.84 18.09 -11.53
C LEU A 20 -13.29 18.48 -11.26
N GLY A 21 -13.53 19.15 -10.14
CA GLY A 21 -14.87 19.62 -9.75
C GLY A 21 -15.36 19.12 -8.39
N SER A 22 -14.59 18.31 -7.66
CA SER A 22 -14.83 18.00 -6.24
C SER A 22 -13.52 17.93 -5.45
N ILE A 23 -13.59 18.10 -4.13
CA ILE A 23 -12.43 18.01 -3.24
C ILE A 23 -11.96 16.55 -3.19
N TYR A 24 -12.90 15.61 -3.13
CA TYR A 24 -12.63 14.18 -3.23
C TYR A 24 -11.87 13.82 -4.51
N GLY A 25 -12.36 14.23 -5.67
CA GLY A 25 -11.75 13.89 -6.96
C GLY A 25 -10.35 14.45 -7.12
N LYS A 26 -10.11 15.67 -6.63
CA LYS A 26 -8.76 16.24 -6.56
C LYS A 26 -7.86 15.40 -5.67
N THR A 27 -8.33 15.04 -4.48
CA THR A 27 -7.56 14.26 -3.50
C THR A 27 -7.18 12.88 -4.03
N VAL A 28 -8.11 12.19 -4.71
CA VAL A 28 -7.84 10.93 -5.41
C VAL A 28 -6.73 11.11 -6.43
N ARG A 29 -6.82 12.15 -7.26
CA ARG A 29 -5.78 12.46 -8.26
C ARG A 29 -4.43 12.76 -7.62
N ASP A 30 -4.40 13.49 -6.52
CA ASP A 30 -3.15 13.85 -5.84
C ASP A 30 -2.52 12.61 -5.19
N SER A 31 -3.33 11.72 -4.62
CA SER A 31 -2.88 10.48 -3.97
C SER A 31 -2.50 9.37 -4.94
N ARG A 32 -3.00 9.38 -6.19
CA ARG A 32 -2.88 8.23 -7.12
C ARG A 32 -1.45 7.78 -7.39
N ARG A 33 -0.52 8.72 -7.53
CA ARG A 33 0.89 8.40 -7.85
C ARG A 33 1.54 7.72 -6.66
N ALA A 34 1.32 8.24 -5.46
CA ALA A 34 1.84 7.63 -4.24
C ALA A 34 1.27 6.22 -4.05
N ALA A 35 -0.03 6.04 -4.23
CA ALA A 35 -0.67 4.73 -4.14
C ALA A 35 -0.17 3.72 -5.19
N LEU A 36 -0.01 4.14 -6.45
CA LEU A 36 0.54 3.28 -7.51
C LEU A 36 1.99 2.88 -7.22
N VAL A 37 2.83 3.83 -6.81
CA VAL A 37 4.23 3.57 -6.49
C VAL A 37 4.34 2.64 -5.28
N VAL A 38 3.64 2.94 -4.19
CA VAL A 38 3.72 2.15 -2.96
C VAL A 38 3.09 0.78 -3.14
N GLY A 39 1.93 0.70 -3.79
CA GLY A 39 1.30 -0.58 -4.14
C GLY A 39 2.20 -1.42 -5.06
N GLY A 40 2.83 -0.81 -6.07
CA GLY A 40 3.77 -1.48 -6.96
C GLY A 40 5.05 -1.95 -6.26
N VAL A 41 5.63 -1.11 -5.40
CA VAL A 41 6.81 -1.49 -4.58
C VAL A 41 6.45 -2.61 -3.62
N ALA A 42 5.30 -2.53 -2.94
CA ALA A 42 4.83 -3.59 -2.04
C ALA A 42 4.57 -4.90 -2.79
N ALA A 43 4.01 -4.82 -4.01
CA ALA A 43 3.81 -5.99 -4.87
C ALA A 43 5.13 -6.63 -5.30
N LEU A 44 6.08 -5.83 -5.82
CA LEU A 44 7.41 -6.32 -6.21
C LEU A 44 8.16 -6.92 -5.02
N PHE A 45 8.08 -6.26 -3.86
CA PHE A 45 8.64 -6.77 -2.62
C PHE A 45 8.02 -8.12 -2.26
N MET A 46 6.69 -8.25 -2.30
CA MET A 46 5.99 -9.50 -1.99
C MET A 46 6.36 -10.65 -2.94
N ILE A 47 6.47 -10.36 -4.24
CA ILE A 47 6.94 -11.33 -5.24
C ILE A 47 8.38 -11.75 -4.91
N GLY A 48 9.28 -10.78 -4.66
CA GLY A 48 10.68 -11.05 -4.35
C GLY A 48 10.86 -11.84 -3.06
N THR A 49 9.99 -11.65 -2.06
CA THR A 49 10.04 -12.41 -0.81
C THR A 49 9.37 -13.76 -0.90
N GLY A 50 8.33 -13.92 -1.73
CA GLY A 50 7.59 -15.18 -1.87
C GLY A 50 8.19 -16.16 -2.87
N ALA A 51 8.79 -15.68 -3.97
CA ALA A 51 9.40 -16.53 -5.00
C ALA A 51 10.46 -17.52 -4.48
N PRO A 52 11.32 -17.17 -3.50
CA PRO A 52 12.26 -18.12 -2.92
C PRO A 52 11.61 -19.37 -2.35
N TYR A 53 10.38 -19.28 -1.81
CA TYR A 53 9.69 -20.46 -1.31
C TYR A 53 9.50 -21.51 -2.41
N GLY A 54 9.12 -21.10 -3.63
CA GLY A 54 8.86 -22.02 -4.75
C GLY A 54 10.10 -22.49 -5.52
N PHE A 55 11.22 -21.76 -5.47
CA PHE A 55 12.37 -22.03 -6.34
C PHE A 55 13.72 -22.15 -5.64
N ALA A 56 13.83 -21.76 -4.37
CA ALA A 56 15.13 -21.79 -3.71
C ALA A 56 15.55 -23.23 -3.37
N PRO A 57 16.86 -23.54 -3.40
CA PRO A 57 17.35 -24.90 -3.21
C PRO A 57 16.90 -25.55 -1.90
N GLU A 58 16.72 -24.76 -0.84
CA GLU A 58 16.33 -25.25 0.48
C GLU A 58 14.90 -25.82 0.50
N PHE A 59 14.06 -25.43 -0.46
CA PHE A 59 12.67 -25.88 -0.58
C PHE A 59 12.47 -26.96 -1.66
N SER A 60 13.54 -27.35 -2.36
CA SER A 60 13.49 -28.27 -3.51
C SER A 60 13.17 -29.72 -3.15
N THR A 61 13.44 -30.13 -1.92
CA THR A 61 13.13 -31.47 -1.39
C THR A 61 12.60 -31.38 0.03
N PHE A 62 11.91 -32.42 0.48
CA PHE A 62 11.38 -32.49 1.84
C PHE A 62 12.51 -32.44 2.88
N GLU A 63 13.61 -33.15 2.63
CA GLU A 63 14.76 -33.24 3.52
C GLU A 63 15.45 -31.89 3.72
N LEU A 64 15.65 -31.13 2.63
CA LEU A 64 16.25 -29.80 2.70
C LEU A 64 15.35 -28.81 3.42
N ARG A 65 14.03 -28.88 3.21
CA ARG A 65 13.04 -28.02 3.89
C ARG A 65 13.06 -28.26 5.39
N ARG A 66 13.10 -29.53 5.80
CA ARG A 66 13.20 -29.94 7.20
C ARG A 66 14.52 -29.46 7.83
N ALA A 67 15.64 -29.59 7.12
CA ALA A 67 16.93 -29.10 7.59
C ALA A 67 16.93 -27.57 7.78
N PHE A 68 16.35 -26.82 6.84
CA PHE A 68 16.20 -25.37 6.93
C PHE A 68 15.37 -24.95 8.15
N ILE A 69 14.20 -25.56 8.35
CA ILE A 69 13.32 -25.28 9.50
C ILE A 69 13.99 -25.66 10.82
N ALA A 70 14.70 -26.80 10.87
CA ALA A 70 15.46 -27.20 12.04
C ALA A 70 16.57 -26.19 12.38
N GLY A 71 17.27 -25.66 11.36
CA GLY A 71 18.26 -24.61 11.54
C GLY A 71 17.67 -23.33 12.14
N LEU A 72 16.50 -22.89 11.67
CA LEU A 72 15.82 -21.71 12.21
C LEU A 72 15.31 -21.90 13.64
N THR A 73 14.78 -23.08 13.96
CA THR A 73 14.30 -23.40 15.32
C THR A 73 15.43 -23.60 16.33
N ALA A 74 16.61 -24.02 15.88
CA ALA A 74 17.82 -24.12 16.69
C ALA A 74 18.44 -22.76 17.05
N LEU A 75 17.99 -21.66 16.44
CA LEU A 75 18.49 -20.33 16.78
C LEU A 75 18.13 -19.96 18.24
N PRO A 76 19.06 -19.27 18.95
CA PRO A 76 18.78 -18.71 20.27
C PRO A 76 17.49 -17.88 20.29
N PRO A 77 16.71 -17.92 21.39
CA PRO A 77 15.44 -17.18 21.49
C PRO A 77 15.55 -15.68 21.19
N ALA A 78 16.67 -15.04 21.54
CA ALA A 78 16.92 -13.64 21.22
C ALA A 78 16.96 -13.37 19.70
N LEU A 79 17.55 -14.29 18.92
CA LEU A 79 17.61 -14.18 17.45
C LEU A 79 16.26 -14.51 16.82
N ARG A 80 15.52 -15.50 17.34
CA ARG A 80 14.15 -15.79 16.90
C ARG A 80 13.19 -14.64 17.23
N GLY A 81 13.35 -13.98 18.37
CA GLY A 81 12.58 -12.78 18.72
C GLY A 81 12.83 -11.62 17.75
N LEU A 82 14.07 -11.46 17.27
CA LEU A 82 14.41 -10.45 16.27
C LEU A 82 13.90 -10.79 14.87
N LEU A 83 14.06 -12.05 14.44
CA LEU A 83 13.71 -12.51 13.10
C LEU A 83 12.23 -12.88 12.94
N GLY A 84 11.52 -13.10 14.04
CA GLY A 84 10.18 -13.69 14.09
C GLY A 84 10.22 -15.19 14.39
N GLU A 85 9.21 -15.67 15.14
CA GLU A 85 9.08 -17.09 15.46
C GLU A 85 8.70 -17.88 14.19
N PRO A 86 9.44 -18.96 13.85
CA PRO A 86 9.16 -19.78 12.67
C PRO A 86 7.92 -20.65 12.88
N ILE A 87 6.75 -20.12 12.52
CA ILE A 87 5.45 -20.81 12.64
C ILE A 87 4.99 -21.27 11.26
N ASN A 88 4.67 -22.57 11.11
CA ASN A 88 4.10 -23.17 9.90
C ASN A 88 4.87 -22.84 8.60
N LEU A 89 6.20 -22.83 8.66
CA LEU A 89 7.07 -22.51 7.54
C LEU A 89 6.96 -23.50 6.35
N GLU A 90 6.31 -24.64 6.55
CA GLU A 90 5.98 -25.60 5.48
C GLU A 90 4.78 -25.15 4.63
N THR A 91 4.22 -23.97 4.91
CA THR A 91 3.18 -23.35 4.10
C THR A 91 3.63 -21.98 3.61
N MET A 92 3.21 -21.58 2.41
CA MET A 92 3.48 -20.23 1.90
C MET A 92 3.02 -19.13 2.86
N GLY A 93 1.84 -19.30 3.46
CA GLY A 93 1.30 -18.33 4.41
C GLY A 93 2.16 -18.17 5.66
N GLY A 94 2.63 -19.28 6.24
CA GLY A 94 3.54 -19.25 7.39
C GLY A 94 4.91 -18.67 7.04
N PHE A 95 5.46 -19.03 5.87
CA PHE A 95 6.73 -18.49 5.37
C PHE A 95 6.69 -16.97 5.17
N LEU A 96 5.65 -16.45 4.49
CA LEU A 96 5.48 -15.01 4.30
C LEU A 96 5.23 -14.28 5.62
N SER A 97 4.41 -14.86 6.51
CA SER A 97 4.17 -14.29 7.85
C SER A 97 5.47 -14.13 8.64
N TRP A 98 6.31 -15.17 8.67
CA TRP A 98 7.62 -15.12 9.30
C TRP A 98 8.54 -14.08 8.65
N ARG A 99 8.58 -14.03 7.31
CA ARG A 99 9.54 -13.20 6.57
C ARG A 99 9.20 -11.71 6.60
N VAL A 100 7.92 -11.36 6.51
CA VAL A 100 7.49 -9.96 6.32
C VAL A 100 6.35 -9.53 7.24
N GLY A 101 5.72 -10.44 7.98
CA GLY A 101 4.54 -10.15 8.81
C GLY A 101 4.80 -9.19 9.97
N ASN A 102 6.03 -9.13 10.49
CA ASN A 102 6.38 -8.23 11.61
C ASN A 102 6.67 -6.79 11.16
N THR A 103 7.14 -6.59 9.92
CA THR A 103 7.67 -5.30 9.46
C THR A 103 6.76 -4.61 8.47
N LEU A 104 6.19 -5.35 7.52
CA LEU A 104 5.40 -4.80 6.42
C LEU A 104 4.13 -4.08 6.89
N PRO A 105 3.35 -4.58 7.87
CA PRO A 105 2.18 -3.86 8.38
C PRO A 105 2.52 -2.52 9.02
N ILE A 106 3.68 -2.39 9.67
CA ILE A 106 4.13 -1.14 10.29
C ILE A 106 4.42 -0.11 9.21
N VAL A 107 5.21 -0.49 8.20
CA VAL A 107 5.57 0.41 7.09
C VAL A 107 4.33 0.84 6.32
N LEU A 108 3.46 -0.10 5.96
CA LEU A 108 2.23 0.18 5.21
C LEU A 108 1.17 0.89 6.04
N GLY A 109 1.16 0.73 7.37
CA GLY A 109 0.25 1.41 8.27
C GLY A 109 0.65 2.86 8.56
N LEU A 110 1.96 3.15 8.65
CA LEU A 110 2.47 4.51 8.87
C LEU A 110 2.43 5.37 7.60
N TRP A 111 2.71 4.78 6.44
CA TRP A 111 2.74 5.49 5.17
C TRP A 111 1.49 6.35 4.86
N PRO A 112 0.23 5.87 4.96
CA PRO A 112 -0.94 6.67 4.59
C PRO A 112 -1.12 7.89 5.49
N VAL A 113 -0.74 7.77 6.77
CA VAL A 113 -0.75 8.90 7.71
C VAL A 113 0.24 9.97 7.25
N LEU A 114 1.48 9.57 6.94
CA LEU A 114 2.51 10.49 6.46
C LEU A 114 2.14 11.11 5.11
N ALA A 115 1.57 10.32 4.19
CA ALA A 115 1.19 10.76 2.86
C ALA A 115 0.06 11.80 2.89
N LEU A 116 -1.00 11.57 3.67
CA LEU A 116 -2.08 12.53 3.82
C LEU A 116 -1.63 13.78 4.57
N SER A 117 -0.92 13.63 5.69
CA SER A 117 -0.39 14.76 6.46
C SER A 117 0.54 15.64 5.63
N GLY A 118 1.45 15.03 4.85
CA GLY A 118 2.34 15.77 3.95
C GLY A 118 1.59 16.51 2.84
N THR A 119 0.54 15.90 2.29
CA THR A 119 -0.32 16.55 1.29
C THR A 119 -1.05 17.76 1.89
N LEU A 120 -1.66 17.61 3.07
CA LEU A 120 -2.35 18.69 3.77
C LEU A 120 -1.40 19.82 4.17
N ALA A 121 -0.23 19.49 4.72
CA ALA A 121 0.79 20.47 5.07
C ALA A 121 1.28 21.25 3.83
N GLY A 122 1.48 20.56 2.71
CA GLY A 122 1.87 21.21 1.45
C GLY A 122 0.79 22.12 0.88
N GLU A 123 -0.49 21.77 1.03
CA GLU A 123 -1.61 22.63 0.62
C GLU A 123 -1.80 23.83 1.54
N ALA A 124 -1.57 23.67 2.86
CA ALA A 124 -1.58 24.74 3.85
C ALA A 124 -0.47 25.76 3.57
N ALA A 125 0.77 25.29 3.38
CA ALA A 125 1.93 26.14 3.10
C ALA A 125 1.76 26.98 1.81
N LYS A 126 0.99 26.49 0.84
CA LYS A 126 0.68 27.19 -0.41
C LYS A 126 -0.55 28.10 -0.32
N GLY A 127 -1.19 28.20 0.85
CA GLY A 127 -2.43 28.96 1.07
C GLY A 127 -3.68 28.38 0.39
N SER A 128 -3.56 27.23 -0.29
CA SER A 128 -4.66 26.63 -1.05
C SER A 128 -5.77 26.06 -0.15
N LEU A 129 -5.43 25.64 1.08
CA LEU A 129 -6.43 25.27 2.08
C LEU A 129 -7.20 26.49 2.62
N ASP A 130 -6.54 27.63 2.79
CA ASP A 130 -7.19 28.85 3.26
C ASP A 130 -8.18 29.38 2.22
N LEU A 131 -7.77 29.36 0.94
CA LEU A 131 -8.66 29.69 -0.18
C LEU A 131 -9.87 28.76 -0.25
N LEU A 132 -9.66 27.45 -0.04
CA LEU A 132 -10.76 26.48 -0.01
C LEU A 132 -11.70 26.72 1.18
N ALA A 133 -11.16 27.06 2.36
CA ALA A 133 -11.93 27.36 3.55
C ALA A 133 -12.73 28.67 3.46
N ALA A 134 -12.36 29.58 2.54
CA ALA A 134 -13.11 30.80 2.23
C ALA A 134 -14.32 30.55 1.30
N THR A 135 -14.43 29.36 0.71
CA THR A 135 -15.60 28.98 -0.10
C THR A 135 -16.80 28.63 0.80
N PRO A 136 -18.05 28.56 0.26
CA PRO A 136 -19.24 28.15 1.02
C PRO A 136 -19.26 26.68 1.49
N GLN A 137 -18.11 26.01 1.52
CA GLN A 137 -17.98 24.61 1.95
C GLN A 137 -17.66 24.54 3.43
N SER A 138 -18.35 23.66 4.16
CA SER A 138 -18.06 23.46 5.58
C SER A 138 -16.66 22.84 5.77
N ARG A 139 -15.96 23.24 6.83
CA ARG A 139 -14.64 22.66 7.18
C ARG A 139 -14.71 21.14 7.36
N ARG A 140 -15.82 20.63 7.88
CA ARG A 140 -16.07 19.19 8.05
C ARG A 140 -16.18 18.49 6.69
N THR A 141 -16.91 19.06 5.74
CA THR A 141 -17.04 18.52 4.38
C THR A 141 -15.68 18.45 3.70
N ILE A 142 -14.87 19.52 3.80
CA ILE A 142 -13.52 19.57 3.25
C ILE A 142 -12.66 18.45 3.84
N ALA A 143 -12.66 18.29 5.17
CA ALA A 143 -11.88 17.26 5.85
C ALA A 143 -12.31 15.84 5.46
N LEU A 144 -13.61 15.57 5.43
CA LEU A 144 -14.16 14.25 5.06
C LEU A 144 -13.88 13.90 3.60
N GLU A 145 -14.05 14.83 2.66
CA GLU A 145 -13.75 14.57 1.25
C GLU A 145 -12.26 14.31 1.00
N LYS A 146 -11.37 15.00 1.72
CA LYS A 146 -9.91 14.74 1.67
C LYS A 146 -9.54 13.40 2.30
N LEU A 147 -10.12 13.07 3.45
CA LEU A 147 -9.89 11.77 4.06
C LEU A 147 -10.40 10.64 3.15
N ALA A 148 -11.63 10.74 2.67
CA ALA A 148 -12.26 9.74 1.81
C ALA A 148 -11.48 9.55 0.51
N GLY A 149 -11.05 10.63 -0.16
CA GLY A 149 -10.28 10.53 -1.39
C GLY A 149 -8.92 9.85 -1.20
N HIS A 150 -8.27 10.10 -0.06
CA HIS A 150 -7.02 9.43 0.27
C HIS A 150 -7.24 7.95 0.63
N VAL A 151 -8.22 7.65 1.48
CA VAL A 151 -8.59 6.28 1.87
C VAL A 151 -8.94 5.43 0.64
N THR A 152 -9.67 5.97 -0.33
CA THR A 152 -9.94 5.25 -1.59
C THR A 152 -8.65 4.81 -2.28
N MET A 153 -7.63 5.67 -2.32
CA MET A 153 -6.35 5.31 -2.95
C MET A 153 -5.50 4.36 -2.09
N VAL A 154 -5.61 4.43 -0.77
CA VAL A 154 -5.00 3.45 0.14
C VAL A 154 -5.64 2.07 -0.08
N VAL A 155 -6.97 1.99 -0.13
CA VAL A 155 -7.69 0.76 -0.44
C VAL A 155 -7.25 0.20 -1.79
N PHE A 156 -7.13 1.04 -2.82
CA PHE A 156 -6.64 0.63 -4.12
C PHE A 156 -5.21 0.03 -4.05
N ALA A 157 -4.29 0.65 -3.31
CA ALA A 157 -2.94 0.11 -3.10
C ALA A 157 -2.98 -1.23 -2.34
N MET A 158 -3.85 -1.38 -1.35
CA MET A 158 -4.04 -2.64 -0.62
C MET A 158 -4.67 -3.73 -1.49
N LEU A 159 -5.54 -3.39 -2.43
CA LEU A 159 -6.09 -4.34 -3.41
C LEU A 159 -5.01 -4.84 -4.35
N ILE A 160 -4.08 -3.99 -4.79
CA ILE A 160 -2.89 -4.42 -5.56
C ILE A 160 -2.12 -5.45 -4.73
N LEU A 161 -1.76 -5.12 -3.49
CA LEU A 161 -1.00 -6.02 -2.62
C LEU A 161 -1.74 -7.34 -2.36
N ALA A 162 -3.04 -7.29 -2.04
CA ALA A 162 -3.85 -8.49 -1.81
C ALA A 162 -3.91 -9.39 -3.04
N THR A 163 -4.08 -8.79 -4.23
CA THR A 163 -4.05 -9.52 -5.50
C THR A 163 -2.68 -10.15 -5.72
N THR A 164 -1.59 -9.44 -5.44
CA THR A 164 -0.24 -9.98 -5.54
C THR A 164 0.01 -11.12 -4.57
N ILE A 165 -0.42 -11.01 -3.31
CA ILE A 165 -0.31 -12.10 -2.32
C ILE A 165 -1.04 -13.35 -2.82
N TRP A 166 -2.25 -13.18 -3.36
CA TRP A 166 -3.02 -14.28 -3.94
C TRP A 166 -2.29 -14.93 -5.13
N VAL A 167 -1.77 -14.13 -6.06
CA VAL A 167 -0.98 -14.63 -7.22
C VAL A 167 0.28 -15.36 -6.75
N VAL A 168 1.02 -14.80 -5.79
CA VAL A 168 2.24 -15.40 -5.21
C VAL A 168 1.90 -16.75 -4.57
N GLY A 169 0.81 -16.82 -3.79
CA GLY A 169 0.34 -18.06 -3.20
C GLY A 169 -0.04 -19.11 -4.25
N ALA A 170 -0.75 -18.71 -5.31
CA ALA A 170 -1.14 -19.61 -6.39
C ALA A 170 0.06 -20.09 -7.23
N ALA A 171 1.05 -19.22 -7.46
CA ALA A 171 2.19 -19.52 -8.32
C ALA A 171 3.30 -20.32 -7.62
N PHE A 172 3.52 -20.06 -6.32
CA PHE A 172 4.66 -20.62 -5.58
C PHE A 172 4.25 -21.45 -4.36
N GLY A 173 2.95 -21.59 -4.08
CA GLY A 173 2.47 -22.23 -2.85
C GLY A 173 2.61 -23.75 -2.81
N SER A 174 2.86 -24.40 -3.95
CA SER A 174 3.08 -25.84 -4.06
C SER A 174 4.56 -26.14 -4.21
N LEU A 175 5.05 -27.08 -3.41
CA LEU A 175 6.44 -27.51 -3.43
C LEU A 175 6.57 -28.96 -3.90
N PRO A 176 7.76 -29.37 -4.37
CA PRO A 176 8.01 -30.77 -4.66
C PRO A 176 7.81 -31.64 -3.41
N GLY A 177 7.02 -32.70 -3.55
CA GLY A 177 6.72 -33.66 -2.48
C GLY A 177 5.51 -33.33 -1.61
N ASP A 178 4.77 -32.24 -1.91
CA ASP A 178 3.44 -31.98 -1.35
C ASP A 178 2.36 -32.91 -1.94
#